data_AF-A0A496YXP5-F1
#
_entry.id   AF-A0A496YXP5-F1
#
_cell.length_a   1.000
_cell.length_b   1.000
_cell.length_c   1.000
_cell.angle_alpha   90.00
_cell.angle_beta   90.00
_cell.angle_gamma   90.00
#
_symmetry.space_group_name_H-M   'P 1'
#
loop_
_entity.id
_entity.type
_entity.pdbx_description
1 polymer ?
#
loop_
_entity_poly.entity_id
_entity_poly.type
_entity_poly.pdbx_seq_one_letter_code
_entity_poly.pdbx_strand_id
1 'polypeptide(L)' 'MPRDVSEWVEKLKEELNEYQIGEYELGQIFEPLIMACAKVAKTENELRQCVNEGISTLKSVVRKVR' A
#
# COMPACT_ATOMS: atom_id res chain seq x y z
N MET A 1 -3.15 -11.57 18.90
CA MET A 1 -2.88 -10.62 17.81
C MET A 1 -2.43 -11.43 16.61
N PRO A 2 -3.01 -11.22 15.41
CA PRO A 2 -2.64 -12.01 14.24
C PRO A 2 -1.18 -11.68 13.94
N ARG A 3 -0.31 -12.69 14.00
CA ARG A 3 1.12 -12.51 13.70
C ARG A 3 1.33 -12.27 12.20
N ASP A 4 0.34 -12.56 11.36
CA ASP A 4 0.49 -12.53 9.91
C ASP A 4 0.31 -11.15 9.26
N VAL A 5 -0.62 -10.31 9.73
CA VAL A 5 -0.92 -9.03 9.04
C VAL A 5 0.24 -8.05 9.13
N SER A 6 0.90 -7.96 10.28
CA SER A 6 2.06 -7.07 10.45
C SER A 6 3.24 -7.51 9.59
N GLU A 7 3.49 -8.81 9.45
CA GLU A 7 4.55 -9.34 8.58
C GLU A 7 4.26 -9.03 7.11
N TRP A 8 3.01 -9.15 6.66
CA TRP A 8 2.63 -8.78 5.29
C TRP A 8 2.78 -7.28 5.03
N VAL A 9 2.44 -6.45 6.02
CA VAL A 9 2.60 -4.99 5.93
C VAL A 9 4.07 -4.60 5.83
N GLU A 10 4.94 -5.17 6.67
CA GLU A 10 6.38 -4.88 6.62
C GLU A 10 6.99 -5.35 5.30
N LYS A 11 6.70 -6.57 4.86
CA LYS A 11 7.17 -7.07 3.56
C LYS A 11 6.72 -6.18 2.40
N LEU A 12 5.47 -5.72 2.41
CA LEU A 12 4.95 -4.83 1.37
C LEU A 12 5.59 -3.44 1.41
N LYS A 13 5.89 -2.92 2.61
CA LYS A 13 6.64 -1.67 2.78
C LYS A 13 8.06 -1.80 2.24
N GLU A 14 8.76 -2.89 2.56
CA GLU A 14 10.11 -3.18 2.05
C GLU A 14 10.12 -3.24 0.52
N GLU A 15 9.17 -3.98 -0.09
CA GLU A 15 9.01 -4.06 -1.55
C GLU A 15 8.74 -2.68 -2.19
N LEU A 16 7.94 -1.83 -1.55
CA LEU A 16 7.68 -0.48 -2.05
C LEU A 16 8.87 0.47 -1.85
N ASN A 17 9.66 0.29 -0.80
CA ASN A 17 10.84 1.10 -0.51
C ASN A 17 11.99 0.89 -1.49
N GLU A 18 11.95 -0.17 -2.32
CA GLU A 18 12.83 -0.31 -3.50
C GLU A 18 12.65 0.84 -4.51
N TYR A 19 11.56 1.61 -4.39
CA TYR A 19 11.24 2.73 -5.26
C TYR A 19 11.12 4.04 -4.46
N GLN A 20 11.48 5.14 -5.10
CA GLN A 20 11.45 6.48 -4.51
C GLN A 20 10.79 7.51 -5.42
N ILE A 21 10.14 8.50 -4.81
CA ILE A 21 9.66 9.73 -5.47
C ILE A 21 10.28 10.92 -4.75
N GLY A 22 11.21 11.60 -5.43
CA GLY A 22 12.01 12.66 -4.80
C GLY A 22 12.88 12.06 -3.69
N GLU A 23 12.76 12.61 -2.48
CA GLU A 23 13.49 12.15 -1.29
C GLU A 23 12.69 11.12 -0.46
N TYR A 24 11.49 10.73 -0.91
CA TYR A 24 10.59 9.87 -0.16
C TYR A 24 10.53 8.47 -0.77
N GLU A 25 10.58 7.45 0.08
CA GLU A 25 10.34 6.06 -0.30
C GLU A 25 8.83 5.82 -0.52
N LEU A 26 8.47 4.97 -1.48
CA LEU A 26 7.05 4.73 -1.76
C LEU A 26 6.31 4.07 -0.58
N GLY A 27 6.98 3.24 0.23
CA GLY A 27 6.37 2.63 1.40
C GLY A 27 5.92 3.69 2.42
N GLN A 28 6.67 4.78 2.56
CA GLN A 28 6.28 5.92 3.40
C GLN A 28 5.09 6.68 2.82
N ILE A 29 5.12 6.94 1.50
CA ILE A 29 4.05 7.66 0.79
C ILE A 29 2.71 6.90 0.89
N PHE A 30 2.75 5.58 0.76
CA PHE A 30 1.55 4.74 0.75
C PHE A 30 1.20 4.14 2.11
N GLU A 31 1.95 4.43 3.18
CA GLU A 31 1.67 3.90 4.52
C GLU A 31 0.21 4.06 4.96
N PRO A 32 -0.46 5.22 4.78
CA PRO A 32 -1.87 5.37 5.14
C PRO A 32 -2.78 4.39 4.39
N LEU A 33 -2.50 4.12 3.11
CA LEU A 33 -3.24 3.18 2.28
C LEU A 33 -2.98 1.74 2.72
N ILE A 34 -1.72 1.37 2.96
CA ILE A 34 -1.31 0.05 3.43
C ILE A 34 -2.00 -0.28 4.75
N MET A 35 -1.98 0.67 5.71
CA MET A 35 -2.62 0.50 7.02
C MET A 35 -4.15 0.43 6.93
N ALA A 36 -4.77 1.14 6.00
CA ALA A 36 -6.21 1.02 5.75
C ALA A 36 -6.58 -0.37 5.19
N CYS A 37 -5.81 -0.86 4.21
CA CYS A 37 -6.00 -2.19 3.64
C CYS A 37 -5.73 -3.31 4.65
N ALA A 38 -4.72 -3.17 5.50
CA ALA A 38 -4.39 -4.14 6.55
C ALA A 38 -5.52 -4.32 7.58
N LYS A 39 -6.35 -3.30 7.81
CA LYS A 39 -7.50 -3.39 8.72
C LYS A 39 -8.64 -4.24 8.19
N VAL A 40 -8.72 -4.42 6.86
CA VAL A 40 -9.85 -5.11 6.21
C VAL A 40 -9.44 -6.43 5.55
N ALA A 41 -8.16 -6.60 5.21
CA ALA A 41 -7.62 -7.80 4.60
C ALA A 41 -7.53 -8.96 5.59
N LYS A 42 -7.93 -10.15 5.15
CA LYS A 42 -7.84 -11.41 5.89
C LYS A 42 -6.70 -12.29 5.38
N THR A 43 -6.13 -11.98 4.22
CA THR A 43 -5.01 -12.70 3.59
C THR A 43 -4.00 -11.73 2.96
N GLU A 44 -2.76 -12.18 2.74
CA GLU A 44 -1.72 -11.39 2.03
C GLU A 44 -2.20 -10.96 0.63
N ASN A 45 -2.90 -11.85 -0.08
CA ASN A 45 -3.44 -11.56 -1.41
C ASN A 45 -4.50 -10.45 -1.37
N GLU A 46 -5.41 -10.48 -0.39
CA GLU A 46 -6.41 -9.41 -0.21
C GLU A 46 -5.75 -8.06 0.12
N LEU A 47 -4.69 -8.07 0.93
CA LEU A 47 -3.90 -6.86 1.23
C LEU A 47 -3.29 -6.28 -0.04
N ARG A 48 -2.59 -7.10 -0.84
CA ARG A 48 -1.97 -6.69 -2.10
C ARG A 48 -3.00 -6.19 -3.10
N GLN A 49 -4.13 -6.88 -3.22
CA GLN A 49 -5.23 -6.46 -4.09
C GLN A 49 -5.77 -5.09 -3.68
N CYS A 50 -6.06 -4.89 -2.39
CA CYS A 50 -6.56 -3.61 -1.88
C CYS A 50 -5.59 -2.44 -2.16
N VAL A 51 -4.28 -2.64 -1.94
CA VAL A 51 -3.28 -1.61 -2.21
C VAL A 51 -3.19 -1.30 -3.71
N ASN A 52 -3.20 -2.33 -4.57
CA ASN A 52 -3.20 -2.14 -6.02
C ASN A 52 -4.43 -1.38 -6.54
N GLU A 53 -5.61 -1.71 -6.03
CA GLU A 53 -6.86 -1.01 -6.35
C GLU A 53 -6.84 0.44 -5.86
N GLY A 54 -6.34 0.68 -4.64
CA GLY A 54 -6.16 2.01 -4.08
C GLY A 54 -5.24 2.89 -4.94
N ILE A 55 -4.06 2.38 -5.31
CA ILE A 55 -3.12 3.10 -6.19
C ILE A 55 -3.74 3.37 -7.57
N SER A 56 -4.42 2.38 -8.16
CA SER A 56 -5.06 2.53 -9.47
C SER A 56 -6.17 3.59 -9.44
N THR A 57 -6.94 3.62 -8.36
CA THR A 57 -7.97 4.64 -8.12
C THR A 57 -7.35 6.03 -7.99
N LEU A 58 -6.28 6.19 -7.20
CA LEU A 58 -5.55 7.46 -7.07
C LEU A 58 -5.03 7.94 -8.43
N LYS A 59 -4.41 7.07 -9.23
CA LYS A 59 -3.95 7.39 -10.59
C LYS A 59 -5.10 7.88 -11.48
N SER A 60 -6.27 7.25 -11.38
CA SER A 60 -7.47 7.64 -12.13
C SER A 60 -8.00 9.01 -11.70
N VAL A 61 -8.02 9.29 -10.40
CA VAL A 61 -8.45 10.58 -9.84
C VAL A 61 -7.50 11.70 -10.26
N VAL A 62 -6.18 11.52 -10.10
CA VAL A 62 -5.18 12.52 -10.48
C VAL A 62 -5.26 12.88 -11.96
N ARG A 63 -5.48 11.90 -12.85
CA ARG A 63 -5.67 12.16 -14.30
C ARG A 63 -6.88 13.03 -14.64
N LYS A 64 -7.88 13.09 -13.75
CA LYS A 64 -9.11 13.88 -13.96
C LYS A 64 -9.01 15.30 -13.41
N VAL A 65 -8.05 15.57 -12.52
CA VAL A 65 -7.80 16.91 -12.00
C VAL A 65 -6.91 17.65 -13.00
N ARG A 66 -7.49 18.65 -13.68
CA ARG A 66 -6.83 19.54 -14.65
C ARG A 66 -6.72 20.94 -14.08
#